data_AF-A0A952TJ36-F1
#
_entry.id   AF-A0A952TJ36-F1
#
_cell.length_a   1.000
_cell.length_b   1.000
_cell.length_c   1.000
_cell.angle_alpha   90.00
_cell.angle_beta   90.00
_cell.angle_gamma   90.00
#
_symmetry.space_group_name_H-M   'P 1'
#
loop_
_entity.id
_entity.type
_entity.pdbx_description
1 polymer ?
#
loop_
_entity_poly.entity_id
_entity_poly.type
_entity_poly.pdbx_seq_one_letter_code
_entity_poly.pdbx_strand_id
1 'polypeptide(L)'
;MKFERLRILLVTTPLIGLMAGCTHAEKRRPSGAPEDVLFQSRDFLPEGSFVRNADGPEFDTQGNLYVASPNKKGSIGVLKAGDSEMTILFDLPDGGASAGMRFSRQGHLYICDYVKHRIHRYDPMTGSLTTFVDQPDMNQPNDLTITADGTLYVSDPSWHSKKPGHLWKVSPSGEVTRLLTGVRAANGIELSPDESKLYFTESISGALLVLDLNGPADEGPRRLYKFAPDTVDGIRTDKNGVIYVARIKDGSIDRISPEGALLSRIPLIGKDPTNMTFGGPDGRTVVVTVRDRKNVEVFRADQPAR
;
A
#
# COMPACT_ATOMS: atom_id res chain seq x y z
N MET A 1 54.71 64.00 5.19
CA MET A 1 53.68 62.96 5.11
C MET A 1 52.62 63.20 6.19
N LYS A 2 51.55 63.90 5.83
CA LYS A 2 50.36 64.11 6.65
C LYS A 2 49.17 63.88 5.71
N PHE A 3 48.37 62.86 5.98
CA PHE A 3 47.19 62.54 5.17
C PHE A 3 45.97 63.30 5.68
N GLU A 4 45.26 63.92 4.75
CA GLU A 4 44.02 64.66 4.97
C GLU A 4 42.83 63.75 5.28
N ARG A 5 41.86 64.35 5.97
CA ARG A 5 40.61 63.77 6.46
C ARG A 5 39.56 63.71 5.34
N LEU A 6 38.88 62.57 5.18
CA LEU A 6 37.58 62.49 4.51
C LEU A 6 36.48 62.27 5.57
N ARG A 7 35.51 63.18 5.60
CA ARG A 7 34.29 63.09 6.43
C ARG A 7 33.31 62.12 5.78
N ILE A 8 32.83 61.13 6.53
CA ILE A 8 31.64 60.33 6.17
C ILE A 8 30.52 60.72 7.14
N LEU A 9 29.41 61.15 6.57
CA LEU A 9 28.18 61.58 7.25
C LEU A 9 27.38 60.33 7.64
N LEU A 10 27.09 60.15 8.93
CA LEU A 10 26.15 59.15 9.43
C LEU A 10 24.72 59.62 9.14
N VAL A 11 23.96 58.84 8.36
CA VAL A 11 22.49 58.94 8.29
C VAL A 11 21.94 57.70 8.97
N THR A 12 21.26 57.89 10.10
CA THR A 12 20.51 56.86 10.82
C THR A 12 19.09 56.77 10.25
N THR A 13 18.72 55.64 9.67
CA THR A 13 17.33 55.28 9.37
C THR A 13 16.92 54.07 10.23
N PRO A 14 15.73 54.08 10.86
CA PRO A 14 15.29 52.98 11.72
C PRO A 14 14.84 51.78 10.87
N LEU A 15 15.23 50.59 11.31
CA LEU A 15 14.80 49.31 10.76
C LEU A 15 13.34 49.04 11.19
N ILE A 16 12.39 49.19 10.27
CA ILE A 16 11.02 48.68 10.45
C ILE A 16 10.99 47.27 9.84
N GLY A 17 10.88 46.25 10.70
CA GLY A 17 10.68 44.88 10.27
C GLY A 17 9.28 44.68 9.70
N LEU A 18 9.18 44.33 8.42
CA LEU A 18 7.97 43.73 7.85
C LEU A 18 8.09 42.20 7.95
N MET A 19 7.25 41.61 8.80
CA MET A 19 6.96 40.17 8.73
C MET A 19 6.12 39.90 7.48
N ALA A 20 6.70 39.27 6.48
CA ALA A 20 5.96 38.75 5.34
C ALA A 20 5.25 37.45 5.76
N GLY A 21 3.96 37.56 6.07
CA GLY A 21 3.09 36.39 6.19
C GLY A 21 2.88 35.75 4.83
N CYS A 22 3.45 34.56 4.61
CA CYS A 22 3.08 33.71 3.48
C CYS A 22 1.67 33.13 3.72
N THR A 23 0.63 33.84 3.29
CA THR A 23 -0.69 33.24 3.12
C THR A 23 -0.65 32.26 1.96
N HIS A 24 -0.78 30.96 2.24
CA HIS A 24 -1.06 29.96 1.22
C HIS A 24 -2.37 30.34 0.53
N ALA A 25 -2.30 30.76 -0.73
CA ALA A 25 -3.48 30.90 -1.56
C ALA A 25 -4.01 29.48 -1.86
N GLU A 26 -5.12 29.11 -1.22
CA GLU A 26 -5.92 27.98 -1.66
C GLU A 26 -6.29 28.21 -3.13
N LYS A 27 -5.79 27.36 -4.02
CA LYS A 27 -6.29 27.31 -5.40
C LYS A 27 -7.76 26.92 -5.33
N ARG A 28 -8.65 27.90 -5.51
CA ARG A 28 -10.08 27.65 -5.62
C ARG A 28 -10.32 26.64 -6.75
N ARG A 29 -11.03 25.56 -6.43
CA ARG A 29 -11.53 24.57 -7.39
C ARG A 29 -12.30 25.31 -8.51
N PRO A 30 -12.12 24.93 -9.79
CA PRO A 30 -12.97 25.44 -10.85
C PRO A 30 -14.44 25.12 -10.52
N SER A 31 -15.31 26.13 -10.53
CA SER A 31 -16.74 25.94 -10.33
C SER A 31 -17.30 25.05 -11.44
N GLY A 32 -17.79 23.85 -11.09
CA GLY A 32 -18.42 22.91 -12.04
C GLY A 32 -17.78 21.53 -12.14
N ALA A 33 -16.67 21.25 -11.43
CA ALA A 33 -16.24 19.86 -11.24
C ALA A 33 -17.27 19.14 -10.32
N PRO A 34 -17.74 17.93 -10.66
CA PRO A 34 -18.60 17.17 -9.76
C PRO A 34 -17.92 17.06 -8.40
N GLU A 35 -18.66 17.22 -7.30
CA GLU A 35 -18.16 16.84 -6.00
C GLU A 35 -17.73 15.38 -6.03
N ASP A 36 -16.56 15.07 -5.46
CA ASP A 36 -16.08 13.70 -5.38
C ASP A 36 -17.03 12.91 -4.48
N VAL A 37 -17.90 12.10 -5.09
CA VAL A 37 -18.80 11.23 -4.34
C VAL A 37 -17.94 10.19 -3.61
N LEU A 38 -17.99 10.23 -2.28
CA LEU A 38 -17.23 9.31 -1.45
C LEU A 38 -17.81 7.90 -1.54
N PHE A 39 -16.93 6.90 -1.49
CA PHE A 39 -17.29 5.48 -1.39
C PHE A 39 -18.21 4.97 -2.50
N GLN A 40 -18.13 5.58 -3.68
CA GLN A 40 -18.80 5.10 -4.88
C GLN A 40 -17.77 4.55 -5.87
N SER A 41 -17.84 3.24 -6.11
CA SER A 41 -16.97 2.59 -7.07
C SER A 41 -17.35 2.91 -8.51
N ARG A 42 -16.33 2.97 -9.37
CA ARG A 42 -16.43 3.05 -10.83
C ARG A 42 -15.21 2.39 -11.45
N ASP A 43 -15.29 2.03 -12.72
CA ASP A 43 -14.11 1.55 -13.45
C ASP A 43 -13.01 2.63 -13.47
N PHE A 44 -11.78 2.24 -13.15
CA PHE A 44 -10.59 3.06 -13.33
C PHE A 44 -9.93 2.77 -14.67
N LEU A 45 -9.84 1.49 -15.01
CA LEU A 45 -9.50 0.99 -16.33
C LEU A 45 -10.63 0.10 -16.87
N PRO A 46 -10.81 0.02 -18.21
CA PRO A 46 -11.84 -0.82 -18.82
C PRO A 46 -11.77 -2.29 -18.38
N GLU A 47 -12.92 -2.95 -18.35
CA GLU A 47 -13.00 -4.40 -18.14
C GLU A 47 -12.11 -5.16 -19.14
N GLY A 48 -11.38 -6.18 -18.68
CA GLY A 48 -10.46 -6.94 -19.52
C GLY A 48 -9.12 -6.27 -19.80
N SER A 49 -8.80 -5.15 -19.14
CA SER A 49 -7.47 -4.51 -19.24
C SER A 49 -6.32 -5.41 -18.81
N PHE A 50 -6.59 -6.41 -17.96
CA PHE A 50 -5.61 -7.32 -17.40
C PHE A 50 -5.92 -8.80 -17.68
N VAL A 51 -4.99 -9.67 -17.30
CA VAL A 51 -5.27 -11.08 -17.04
C VAL A 51 -5.86 -11.26 -15.64
N ARG A 52 -6.43 -12.45 -15.40
CA ARG A 52 -7.11 -12.79 -14.15
C ARG A 52 -6.24 -12.65 -12.89
N ASN A 53 -4.93 -12.85 -12.99
CA ASN A 53 -4.05 -12.88 -11.81
C ASN A 53 -3.45 -11.51 -11.47
N ALA A 54 -3.99 -10.41 -12.02
CA ALA A 54 -3.55 -9.08 -11.66
C ALA A 54 -3.85 -8.80 -10.19
N ASP A 55 -2.88 -8.24 -9.48
CA ASP A 55 -2.95 -8.02 -8.04
C ASP A 55 -2.06 -6.88 -7.59
N GLY A 56 -2.01 -6.62 -6.28
CA GLY A 56 -1.04 -5.74 -5.63
C GLY A 56 -0.91 -4.37 -6.30
N PRO A 57 -2.00 -3.59 -6.45
CA PRO A 57 -1.89 -2.25 -7.00
C PRO A 57 -1.08 -1.38 -6.04
N GLU A 58 -0.26 -0.46 -6.56
CA GLU A 58 0.47 0.49 -5.72
C GLU A 58 0.78 1.81 -6.45
N PHE A 59 0.57 2.93 -5.77
CA PHE A 59 0.96 4.25 -6.29
C PHE A 59 2.37 4.64 -5.86
N ASP A 60 3.14 5.23 -6.78
CA ASP A 60 4.31 6.02 -6.41
C ASP A 60 3.94 7.47 -6.05
N THR A 61 4.93 8.26 -5.60
CA THR A 61 4.75 9.67 -5.22
C THR A 61 4.46 10.60 -6.40
N GLN A 62 4.63 10.13 -7.65
CA GLN A 62 4.30 10.87 -8.87
C GLN A 62 2.87 10.56 -9.35
N GLY A 63 2.17 9.62 -8.70
CA GLY A 63 0.83 9.20 -9.05
C GLY A 63 0.79 8.13 -10.15
N ASN A 64 1.91 7.49 -10.46
CA ASN A 64 1.93 6.34 -11.36
C ASN A 64 1.42 5.11 -10.61
N LEU A 65 0.53 4.34 -11.24
CA LEU A 65 -0.03 3.11 -10.68
C LEU A 65 0.75 1.91 -11.19
N TYR A 66 1.33 1.15 -10.27
CA TYR A 66 1.96 -0.14 -10.51
C TYR A 66 0.98 -1.26 -10.20
N VAL A 67 1.03 -2.35 -10.96
CA VAL A 67 0.18 -3.55 -10.75
C VAL A 67 1.02 -4.80 -10.97
N ALA A 68 0.85 -5.80 -10.11
CA ALA A 68 1.46 -7.12 -10.26
C ALA A 68 0.70 -7.96 -11.27
N SER A 69 1.45 -8.71 -12.08
CA SER A 69 0.96 -9.67 -13.06
C SER A 69 -0.17 -9.17 -13.99
N PRO A 70 -0.16 -7.92 -14.50
CA PRO A 70 -1.28 -7.38 -15.27
C PRO A 70 -1.49 -8.07 -16.62
N ASN A 71 -0.43 -8.62 -17.25
CA ASN A 71 -0.55 -9.36 -18.52
C ASN A 71 -0.16 -10.84 -18.45
N LYS A 72 0.73 -11.22 -17.52
CA LYS A 72 1.12 -12.60 -17.26
C LYS A 72 1.69 -12.71 -15.85
N LYS A 73 1.73 -13.94 -15.33
CA LYS A 73 2.34 -14.22 -14.02
C LYS A 73 3.78 -13.72 -13.98
N GLY A 74 4.13 -12.95 -12.94
CA GLY A 74 5.50 -12.47 -12.74
C GLY A 74 5.79 -11.10 -13.33
N SER A 75 4.92 -10.54 -14.17
CA SER A 75 5.16 -9.22 -14.73
C SER A 75 4.85 -8.11 -13.72
N ILE A 76 5.42 -6.93 -13.92
CA ILE A 76 5.06 -5.69 -13.26
C ILE A 76 4.67 -4.70 -14.36
N GLY A 77 3.47 -4.12 -14.27
CA GLY A 77 3.04 -3.05 -15.14
C GLY A 77 3.01 -1.71 -14.43
N VAL A 78 3.07 -0.64 -15.21
CA VAL A 78 2.96 0.75 -14.76
C VAL A 78 2.01 1.50 -15.69
N LEU A 79 1.03 2.18 -15.10
CA LEU A 79 0.19 3.18 -15.74
C LEU A 79 0.67 4.55 -15.25
N LYS A 80 1.23 5.37 -16.14
CA LYS A 80 1.70 6.70 -15.75
C LYS A 80 0.53 7.62 -15.46
N ALA A 81 0.74 8.60 -14.57
CA ALA A 81 -0.28 9.58 -14.26
C ALA A 81 -0.75 10.32 -15.53
N GLY A 82 -2.05 10.20 -15.85
CA GLY A 82 -2.66 10.81 -17.03
C GLY A 82 -2.74 9.90 -18.26
N ASP A 83 -2.07 8.75 -18.25
CA ASP A 83 -2.19 7.75 -19.32
C ASP A 83 -3.49 6.94 -19.16
N SER A 84 -3.93 6.33 -20.26
CA SER A 84 -5.09 5.44 -20.30
C SER A 84 -4.73 3.96 -20.48
N GLU A 85 -3.48 3.65 -20.76
CA GLU A 85 -3.00 2.29 -21.03
C GLU A 85 -1.78 1.94 -20.18
N MET A 86 -1.81 0.75 -19.59
CA MET A 86 -0.71 0.24 -18.79
C MET A 86 0.41 -0.32 -19.66
N THR A 87 1.65 0.05 -19.35
CA THR A 87 2.85 -0.53 -19.98
C THR A 87 3.45 -1.60 -19.08
N ILE A 88 3.97 -2.67 -19.67
CA ILE A 88 4.73 -3.69 -18.92
C ILE A 88 6.15 -3.19 -18.71
N LEU A 89 6.56 -3.11 -17.44
CA LEU A 89 7.84 -2.56 -17.04
C LEU A 89 8.95 -3.62 -17.10
N PHE A 90 8.73 -4.76 -16.47
CA PHE A 90 9.62 -5.93 -16.52
C PHE A 90 8.90 -7.20 -16.05
N ASP A 91 9.56 -8.34 -16.22
CA ASP A 91 9.19 -9.61 -15.60
C ASP A 91 10.15 -9.92 -14.43
N LEU A 92 9.64 -10.51 -13.36
CA LEU A 92 10.49 -11.07 -12.31
C LEU A 92 11.41 -12.17 -12.86
N PRO A 93 12.65 -12.27 -12.38
CA PRO A 93 13.62 -13.24 -12.87
C PRO A 93 13.20 -14.69 -12.54
N ASP A 94 13.84 -15.66 -13.21
CA ASP A 94 13.70 -17.10 -12.96
C ASP A 94 12.26 -17.67 -13.08
N GLY A 95 11.33 -16.94 -13.71
CA GLY A 95 9.92 -17.31 -13.74
C GLY A 95 9.20 -17.07 -12.41
N GLY A 96 9.61 -16.04 -11.68
CA GLY A 96 8.98 -15.55 -10.46
C GLY A 96 7.51 -15.17 -10.64
N ALA A 97 6.82 -14.93 -9.53
CA ALA A 97 5.39 -14.65 -9.50
C ALA A 97 5.12 -13.44 -8.59
N SER A 98 4.92 -12.28 -9.20
CA SER A 98 4.61 -11.05 -8.49
C SER A 98 3.23 -11.14 -7.86
N ALA A 99 3.15 -10.75 -6.59
CA ALA A 99 1.91 -10.61 -5.81
C ALA A 99 1.85 -9.19 -5.20
N GLY A 100 1.61 -9.05 -3.90
CA GLY A 100 1.62 -7.76 -3.21
C GLY A 100 2.96 -7.03 -3.29
N MET A 101 2.88 -5.70 -3.30
CA MET A 101 4.03 -4.81 -3.36
C MET A 101 3.76 -3.51 -2.61
N ARG A 102 4.81 -2.83 -2.15
CA ARG A 102 4.72 -1.53 -1.47
C ARG A 102 5.90 -0.64 -1.79
N PHE A 103 5.64 0.66 -1.93
CA PHE A 103 6.72 1.65 -1.92
C PHE A 103 7.17 1.94 -0.48
N SER A 104 8.49 2.00 -0.30
CA SER A 104 9.12 2.61 0.87
C SER A 104 9.07 4.13 0.78
N ARG A 105 9.27 4.83 1.90
CA ARG A 105 9.38 6.30 1.93
C ARG A 105 10.54 6.84 1.10
N GLN A 106 11.56 6.01 0.84
CA GLN A 106 12.70 6.34 0.00
C GLN A 106 12.41 6.16 -1.50
N GLY A 107 11.22 5.67 -1.88
CA GLY A 107 10.81 5.49 -3.27
C GLY A 107 11.20 4.15 -3.90
N HIS A 108 11.78 3.22 -3.14
CA HIS A 108 11.99 1.85 -3.63
C HIS A 108 10.71 1.03 -3.51
N LEU A 109 10.38 0.25 -4.54
CA LEU A 109 9.28 -0.70 -4.56
C LEU A 109 9.75 -2.07 -4.09
N TYR A 110 9.13 -2.61 -3.05
CA TYR A 110 9.35 -3.98 -2.59
C TYR A 110 8.25 -4.89 -3.10
N ILE A 111 8.62 -6.05 -3.65
CA ILE A 111 7.72 -6.93 -4.41
C ILE A 111 7.85 -8.35 -3.87
N CYS A 112 6.73 -8.95 -3.46
CA CYS A 112 6.68 -10.36 -3.11
C CYS A 112 6.82 -11.25 -4.37
N ASP A 113 7.73 -12.23 -4.32
CA ASP A 113 7.84 -13.30 -5.31
C ASP A 113 7.31 -14.61 -4.72
N TYR A 114 6.04 -14.85 -5.00
CA TYR A 114 5.23 -15.91 -4.42
C TYR A 114 5.77 -17.33 -4.69
N VAL A 115 6.43 -17.57 -5.83
CA VAL A 115 6.91 -18.92 -6.19
C VAL A 115 8.39 -19.14 -5.93
N LYS A 116 9.17 -18.07 -5.74
CA LYS A 116 10.62 -18.18 -5.50
C LYS A 116 11.01 -17.94 -4.05
N HIS A 117 10.05 -17.69 -3.15
CA HIS A 117 10.33 -17.50 -1.72
C HIS A 117 11.23 -16.27 -1.47
N ARG A 118 11.00 -15.21 -2.26
CA ARG A 118 11.85 -14.01 -2.32
C ARG A 118 11.04 -12.73 -2.15
N ILE A 119 11.76 -11.68 -1.78
CA ILE A 119 11.31 -10.30 -1.89
C ILE A 119 12.31 -9.57 -2.75
N HIS A 120 11.84 -8.91 -3.81
CA HIS A 120 12.67 -8.06 -4.66
C HIS A 120 12.55 -6.60 -4.23
N ARG A 121 13.60 -5.82 -4.47
CA ARG A 121 13.59 -4.35 -4.38
C ARG A 121 13.88 -3.77 -5.76
N TYR A 122 12.97 -2.94 -6.24
CA TYR A 122 13.08 -2.18 -7.47
C TYR A 122 13.28 -0.70 -7.17
N ASP A 123 14.23 -0.10 -7.86
CA ASP A 123 14.49 1.34 -7.85
C ASP A 123 13.96 1.96 -9.16
N PRO A 124 12.84 2.70 -9.12
CA PRO A 124 12.28 3.35 -10.31
C PRO A 124 13.19 4.42 -10.92
N MET A 125 14.10 5.01 -10.15
CA MET A 125 14.99 6.06 -10.64
C MET A 125 16.13 5.51 -11.50
N THR A 126 16.64 4.33 -11.14
CA THR A 126 17.74 3.68 -11.86
C THR A 126 17.27 2.53 -12.75
N GLY A 127 16.05 2.04 -12.56
CA GLY A 127 15.53 0.84 -13.19
C GLY A 127 16.11 -0.46 -12.62
N SER A 128 16.86 -0.41 -11.52
CA SER A 128 17.53 -1.58 -10.95
C SER A 128 16.56 -2.47 -10.16
N LEU A 129 16.51 -3.75 -10.51
CA LEU A 129 15.82 -4.80 -9.76
C LEU A 129 16.85 -5.69 -9.07
N THR A 130 16.70 -5.89 -7.76
CA THR A 130 17.59 -6.74 -6.95
C THR A 130 16.79 -7.66 -6.04
N THR A 131 17.27 -8.88 -5.82
CA THR A 131 16.75 -9.73 -4.75
C THR A 131 17.15 -9.13 -3.41
N PHE A 132 16.18 -8.64 -2.63
CA PHE A 132 16.43 -8.07 -1.31
C PHE A 132 16.51 -9.15 -0.23
N VAL A 133 15.61 -10.13 -0.32
CA VAL A 133 15.57 -11.32 0.53
C VAL A 133 15.40 -12.55 -0.35
N ASP A 134 16.21 -13.56 -0.07
CA ASP A 134 15.99 -14.94 -0.53
C ASP A 134 15.88 -15.82 0.71
N GLN A 135 14.64 -16.23 1.06
CA GLN A 135 14.37 -17.00 2.26
C GLN A 135 13.61 -18.29 1.89
N PRO A 136 14.33 -19.41 1.66
CA PRO A 136 13.74 -20.70 1.30
C PRO A 136 12.70 -21.24 2.30
N ASP A 137 12.72 -20.76 3.54
CA ASP A 137 11.73 -21.15 4.56
C ASP A 137 10.37 -20.45 4.41
N MET A 138 10.27 -19.36 3.63
CA MET A 138 8.97 -18.78 3.30
C MET A 138 8.19 -19.77 2.42
N ASN A 139 6.90 -19.95 2.66
CA ASN A 139 6.09 -20.80 1.80
C ASN A 139 5.82 -20.12 0.46
N GLN A 140 5.21 -18.95 0.47
CA GLN A 140 4.65 -18.24 -0.67
C GLN A 140 4.45 -16.75 -0.33
N PRO A 141 5.49 -15.93 -0.12
CA PRO A 141 5.32 -14.54 0.31
C PRO A 141 4.31 -13.82 -0.59
N ASN A 142 3.28 -13.22 0.01
CA ASN A 142 2.06 -12.87 -0.71
C ASN A 142 1.76 -11.37 -0.70
N ASP A 143 1.73 -10.72 0.46
CA ASP A 143 1.62 -9.26 0.59
C ASP A 143 2.61 -8.76 1.65
N LEU A 144 2.87 -7.45 1.66
CA LEU A 144 3.77 -6.84 2.63
C LEU A 144 3.33 -5.43 3.04
N THR A 145 3.81 -4.99 4.19
CA THR A 145 3.72 -3.59 4.65
C THR A 145 5.07 -3.13 5.20
N ILE A 146 5.32 -1.82 5.13
CA ILE A 146 6.60 -1.21 5.46
C ILE A 146 6.39 -0.15 6.55
N THR A 147 7.20 -0.22 7.59
CA THR A 147 7.29 0.79 8.66
C THR A 147 8.09 2.02 8.21
N ALA A 148 8.02 3.11 8.96
CA ALA A 148 8.79 4.32 8.69
C ALA A 148 10.32 4.10 8.74
N ASP A 149 10.80 3.13 9.53
CA ASP A 149 12.22 2.79 9.64
C ASP A 149 12.72 1.85 8.53
N GLY A 150 11.83 1.35 7.67
CA GLY A 150 12.13 0.44 6.57
C GLY A 150 12.02 -1.05 6.92
N THR A 151 11.56 -1.41 8.12
CA THR A 151 11.21 -2.79 8.47
C THR A 151 9.98 -3.22 7.66
N LEU A 152 10.06 -4.40 7.04
CA LEU A 152 8.97 -5.05 6.33
C LEU A 152 8.28 -6.07 7.24
N TYR A 153 6.96 -6.15 7.14
CA TYR A 153 6.16 -7.28 7.59
C TYR A 153 5.53 -7.95 6.38
N VAL A 154 5.60 -9.28 6.31
CA VAL A 154 5.27 -10.04 5.10
C VAL A 154 4.36 -11.21 5.45
N SER A 155 3.27 -11.36 4.68
CA SER A 155 2.35 -12.49 4.82
C SER A 155 2.81 -13.70 4.00
N ASP A 156 2.59 -14.89 4.55
CA ASP A 156 3.06 -16.14 3.97
C ASP A 156 2.02 -17.28 4.13
N PRO A 157 1.07 -17.44 3.19
CA PRO A 157 -0.14 -18.22 3.36
C PRO A 157 0.00 -19.75 3.34
N SER A 158 0.88 -20.32 2.52
CA SER A 158 0.98 -21.78 2.29
C SER A 158 -0.30 -22.46 1.72
N TRP A 159 -0.95 -21.84 0.72
CA TRP A 159 -2.27 -22.22 0.18
C TRP A 159 -2.44 -23.67 -0.30
N HIS A 160 -1.39 -24.25 -0.87
CA HIS A 160 -1.45 -25.58 -1.52
C HIS A 160 -0.80 -26.68 -0.68
N SER A 161 -0.52 -26.38 0.59
CA SER A 161 0.15 -27.32 1.49
C SER A 161 -0.66 -27.51 2.77
N LYS A 162 -0.34 -28.57 3.52
CA LYS A 162 -0.86 -28.78 4.88
C LYS A 162 -0.04 -28.04 5.93
N LYS A 163 1.05 -27.37 5.54
CA LYS A 163 1.86 -26.57 6.45
C LYS A 163 1.08 -25.32 6.86
N PRO A 164 1.24 -24.84 8.10
CA PRO A 164 0.67 -23.57 8.49
C PRO A 164 1.32 -22.42 7.72
N GLY A 165 0.58 -21.34 7.52
CA GLY A 165 1.13 -20.07 7.10
C GLY A 165 1.89 -19.35 8.22
N HIS A 166 2.62 -18.31 7.84
CA HIS A 166 3.49 -17.53 8.70
C HIS A 166 3.29 -16.03 8.47
N LEU A 167 3.79 -15.24 9.42
CA LEU A 167 4.17 -13.85 9.18
C LEU A 167 5.66 -13.72 9.39
N TRP A 168 6.31 -12.89 8.58
CA TRP A 168 7.74 -12.62 8.66
C TRP A 168 7.98 -11.15 8.95
N LYS A 169 9.03 -10.88 9.73
CA LYS A 169 9.60 -9.55 9.91
C LYS A 169 10.95 -9.53 9.19
N VAL A 170 11.18 -8.53 8.36
CA VAL A 170 12.45 -8.32 7.65
C VAL A 170 12.99 -6.95 8.02
N SER A 171 14.20 -6.90 8.58
CA SER A 171 14.85 -5.65 8.95
C SER A 171 15.26 -4.83 7.71
N PRO A 172 15.57 -3.53 7.85
CA PRO A 172 16.08 -2.72 6.75
C PRO A 172 17.38 -3.26 6.13
N SER A 173 18.15 -4.05 6.88
CA SER A 173 19.37 -4.72 6.40
C SER A 173 19.12 -6.08 5.75
N GLY A 174 17.87 -6.54 5.67
CA GLY A 174 17.49 -7.82 5.08
C GLY A 174 17.52 -9.02 6.05
N GLU A 175 17.69 -8.79 7.35
CA GLU A 175 17.61 -9.88 8.34
C GLU A 175 16.17 -10.36 8.48
N VAL A 176 15.95 -11.66 8.34
CA VAL A 176 14.61 -12.26 8.35
C VAL A 176 14.34 -13.00 9.65
N THR A 177 13.28 -12.62 10.34
CA THR A 177 12.77 -13.31 11.53
C THR A 177 11.35 -13.82 11.28
N ARG A 178 11.07 -15.06 11.70
CA ARG A 178 9.69 -15.58 11.69
C ARG A 178 8.92 -14.96 12.86
N LEU A 179 7.98 -14.08 12.55
CA LEU A 179 7.21 -13.33 13.55
C LEU A 179 6.08 -14.17 14.14
N LEU A 180 5.36 -14.89 13.30
CA LEU A 180 4.20 -15.68 13.71
C LEU A 180 4.13 -16.99 12.92
N THR A 181 3.63 -18.04 13.57
CA THR A 181 3.36 -19.34 12.95
C THR A 181 1.91 -19.75 13.17
N GLY A 182 1.42 -20.74 12.42
CA GLY A 182 0.06 -21.27 12.63
C GLY A 182 -1.05 -20.46 11.96
N VAL A 183 -0.72 -19.51 11.08
CA VAL A 183 -1.70 -18.62 10.45
C VAL A 183 -2.42 -19.35 9.31
N ARG A 184 -3.75 -19.24 9.26
CA ARG A 184 -4.59 -19.95 8.27
C ARG A 184 -4.69 -19.18 6.95
N ALA A 185 -3.68 -19.34 6.11
CA ALA A 185 -3.50 -18.60 4.86
C ALA A 185 -3.43 -17.07 5.11
N ALA A 186 -2.31 -16.62 5.68
CA ALA A 186 -1.98 -15.21 5.85
C ALA A 186 -1.99 -14.50 4.49
N ASN A 187 -2.83 -13.47 4.33
CA ASN A 187 -3.03 -12.80 3.06
C ASN A 187 -2.76 -11.29 3.16
N GLY A 188 -3.78 -10.43 3.17
CA GLY A 188 -3.59 -9.00 3.37
C GLY A 188 -2.91 -8.69 4.70
N ILE A 189 -2.01 -7.70 4.70
CA ILE A 189 -1.25 -7.26 5.87
C ILE A 189 -1.06 -5.74 5.86
N GLU A 190 -1.23 -5.07 6.99
CA GLU A 190 -1.06 -3.62 7.11
C GLU A 190 -0.78 -3.17 8.55
N LEU A 191 -0.06 -2.07 8.71
CA LEU A 191 0.21 -1.47 10.03
C LEU A 191 -0.90 -0.51 10.46
N SER A 192 -1.04 -0.28 11.77
CA SER A 192 -1.75 0.90 12.26
C SER A 192 -1.01 2.20 11.91
N PRO A 193 -1.66 3.37 11.93
CA PRO A 193 -1.01 4.65 11.61
C PRO A 193 0.18 5.01 12.50
N ASP A 194 0.13 4.59 13.77
CA ASP A 194 1.21 4.75 14.74
C ASP A 194 2.22 3.59 14.72
N GLU A 195 2.08 2.64 13.79
CA GLU A 195 2.91 1.44 13.61
C GLU A 195 2.99 0.54 14.86
N SER A 196 2.08 0.73 15.83
CA SER A 196 2.02 -0.04 17.08
C SER A 196 1.33 -1.39 16.90
N LYS A 197 0.54 -1.57 15.83
CA LYS A 197 -0.24 -2.78 15.58
C LYS A 197 -0.02 -3.27 14.15
N LEU A 198 -0.06 -4.58 14.00
CA LEU A 198 -0.04 -5.26 12.71
C LEU A 198 -1.38 -5.96 12.49
N TYR A 199 -2.13 -5.49 11.49
CA TYR A 199 -3.35 -6.13 11.02
C TYR A 199 -3.03 -7.13 9.93
N PHE A 200 -3.74 -8.26 9.92
CA PHE A 200 -3.62 -9.23 8.84
C PHE A 200 -4.88 -10.07 8.69
N THR A 201 -5.12 -10.58 7.49
CA THR A 201 -6.24 -11.47 7.20
C THR A 201 -5.81 -12.93 7.13
N GLU A 202 -6.68 -13.80 7.63
CA GLU A 202 -6.65 -15.23 7.38
C GLU A 202 -7.74 -15.56 6.37
N SER A 203 -7.37 -15.81 5.12
CA SER A 203 -8.38 -16.05 4.09
C SER A 203 -9.20 -17.31 4.33
N ILE A 204 -8.55 -18.43 4.71
CA ILE A 204 -9.27 -19.70 4.96
C ILE A 204 -10.28 -19.55 6.10
N SER A 205 -9.92 -18.80 7.14
CA SER A 205 -10.82 -18.63 8.28
C SER A 205 -11.81 -17.48 8.07
N GLY A 206 -11.50 -16.47 7.25
CA GLY A 206 -12.26 -15.22 7.16
C GLY A 206 -12.02 -14.29 8.34
N ALA A 207 -10.94 -14.46 9.10
CA ALA A 207 -10.64 -13.59 10.24
C ALA A 207 -9.81 -12.38 9.81
N LEU A 208 -10.12 -11.21 10.36
CA LEU A 208 -9.21 -10.08 10.46
C LEU A 208 -8.63 -10.11 11.88
N LEU A 209 -7.31 -10.19 11.97
CA LEU A 209 -6.58 -10.26 13.23
C LEU A 209 -5.74 -9.00 13.43
N VAL A 210 -5.37 -8.77 14.69
CA VAL A 210 -4.45 -7.72 15.10
C VAL A 210 -3.43 -8.30 16.08
N LEU A 211 -2.16 -7.99 15.84
CA LEU A 211 -1.04 -8.24 16.73
C LEU A 211 -0.53 -6.90 17.27
N ASP A 212 -0.35 -6.79 18.58
CA ASP A 212 0.33 -5.63 19.18
C ASP A 212 1.84 -5.80 19.04
N LEU A 213 2.51 -4.86 18.36
CA LEU A 213 3.95 -4.91 18.12
C LEU A 213 4.75 -4.38 19.31
N ASN A 214 4.10 -3.62 20.20
CA ASN A 214 4.70 -3.06 21.42
C ASN A 214 4.24 -3.80 22.69
N GLY A 215 3.34 -4.77 22.53
CA GLY A 215 2.85 -5.63 23.61
C GLY A 215 3.89 -6.63 24.11
N PRO A 216 3.56 -7.40 25.17
CA PRO A 216 4.38 -8.51 25.62
C PRO A 216 4.63 -9.51 24.48
N ALA A 217 5.87 -10.01 24.35
CA ALA A 217 6.25 -10.91 23.25
C ALA A 217 5.42 -12.22 23.18
N ASP A 218 4.85 -12.64 24.31
CA ASP A 218 4.04 -13.86 24.41
C ASP A 218 2.54 -13.61 24.11
N GLU A 219 2.14 -12.35 23.91
CA GLU A 219 0.76 -12.01 23.56
C GLU A 219 0.54 -12.22 22.05
N GLY A 220 -0.13 -13.32 21.72
CA GLY A 220 -0.48 -13.65 20.34
C GLY A 220 -1.53 -12.70 19.73
N PRO A 221 -1.81 -12.85 18.42
CA PRO A 221 -2.80 -12.02 17.75
C PRO A 221 -4.21 -12.30 18.28
N ARG A 222 -5.03 -11.24 18.38
CA ARG A 222 -6.45 -11.35 18.68
C ARG A 222 -7.29 -11.15 17.43
N ARG A 223 -8.43 -11.82 17.34
CA ARG A 223 -9.39 -11.61 16.25
C ARG A 223 -10.12 -10.29 16.47
N LEU A 224 -9.99 -9.38 15.51
CA LEU A 224 -10.65 -8.08 15.51
C LEU A 224 -12.04 -8.15 14.88
N TYR A 225 -12.17 -8.90 13.77
CA TYR A 225 -13.45 -9.10 13.09
C TYR A 225 -13.52 -10.51 12.47
N LYS A 226 -14.75 -11.01 12.29
CA LYS A 226 -15.00 -12.31 11.65
C LYS A 226 -15.93 -12.15 10.46
N PHE A 227 -15.42 -12.51 9.30
CA PHE A 227 -16.18 -12.63 8.08
C PHE A 227 -16.48 -14.10 7.74
N ALA A 228 -17.20 -14.32 6.65
CA ALA A 228 -17.33 -15.64 6.06
C ALA A 228 -15.95 -16.21 5.63
N PRO A 229 -15.69 -17.51 5.79
CA PRO A 229 -14.50 -18.16 5.26
C PRO A 229 -14.27 -17.88 3.77
N ASP A 230 -13.01 -17.81 3.34
CA ASP A 230 -12.58 -17.66 1.95
C ASP A 230 -13.10 -16.40 1.24
N THR A 231 -13.38 -15.33 2.00
CA THR A 231 -13.90 -14.05 1.47
C THR A 231 -13.08 -12.81 1.87
N VAL A 232 -11.90 -12.97 2.50
CA VAL A 232 -10.97 -11.85 2.78
C VAL A 232 -9.70 -12.00 1.96
N ASP A 233 -9.17 -10.87 1.51
CA ASP A 233 -7.93 -10.79 0.72
C ASP A 233 -7.05 -9.63 1.24
N GLY A 234 -6.57 -8.75 0.37
CA GLY A 234 -5.77 -7.57 0.71
C GLY A 234 -6.45 -6.55 1.63
N ILE A 235 -5.64 -5.84 2.43
CA ILE A 235 -6.11 -4.79 3.35
C ILE A 235 -5.24 -3.55 3.31
N ARG A 236 -5.81 -2.39 3.63
CA ARG A 236 -5.11 -1.11 3.82
C ARG A 236 -5.72 -0.37 5.02
N THR A 237 -5.01 0.60 5.57
CA THR A 237 -5.51 1.46 6.66
C THR A 237 -5.46 2.92 6.26
N ASP A 238 -6.49 3.68 6.62
CA ASP A 238 -6.44 5.14 6.56
C ASP A 238 -5.71 5.74 7.77
N LYS A 239 -5.42 7.05 7.72
CA LYS A 239 -4.72 7.77 8.80
C LYS A 239 -5.46 7.80 10.15
N ASN A 240 -6.76 7.47 10.17
CA ASN A 240 -7.54 7.37 11.40
C ASN A 240 -7.56 5.92 11.95
N GLY A 241 -6.91 4.99 11.25
CA GLY A 241 -6.83 3.58 11.61
C GLY A 241 -8.01 2.74 11.13
N VAL A 242 -8.88 3.27 10.28
CA VAL A 242 -9.95 2.46 9.65
C VAL A 242 -9.30 1.48 8.68
N ILE A 243 -9.64 0.21 8.83
CA ILE A 243 -9.11 -0.90 8.04
C ILE A 243 -10.07 -1.17 6.89
N TYR A 244 -9.58 -1.04 5.67
CA TYR A 244 -10.29 -1.36 4.44
C TYR A 244 -9.93 -2.79 4.04
N VAL A 245 -10.93 -3.65 3.89
CA VAL A 245 -10.75 -5.08 3.63
C VAL A 245 -11.35 -5.43 2.27
N ALA A 246 -10.55 -5.98 1.35
CA ALA A 246 -11.06 -6.53 0.11
C ALA A 246 -11.87 -7.80 0.39
N ARG A 247 -13.16 -7.77 0.03
CA ARG A 247 -14.10 -8.86 0.28
C ARG A 247 -14.28 -9.68 -0.99
N ILE A 248 -13.29 -10.52 -1.28
CA ILE A 248 -13.32 -11.40 -2.46
C ILE A 248 -14.57 -12.31 -2.43
N LYS A 249 -15.20 -12.52 -3.59
CA LYS A 249 -16.51 -13.19 -3.79
C LYS A 249 -17.74 -12.44 -3.26
N ASP A 250 -17.57 -11.47 -2.36
CA ASP A 250 -18.67 -10.61 -1.88
C ASP A 250 -18.86 -9.39 -2.80
N GLY A 251 -17.77 -8.90 -3.40
CA GLY A 251 -17.80 -7.75 -4.32
C GLY A 251 -17.86 -6.41 -3.59
N SER A 252 -17.13 -6.29 -2.49
CA SER A 252 -17.10 -5.06 -1.72
C SER A 252 -15.74 -4.79 -1.07
N ILE A 253 -15.56 -3.54 -0.64
CA ILE A 253 -14.57 -3.18 0.36
C ILE A 253 -15.30 -2.88 1.68
N ASP A 254 -15.01 -3.65 2.72
CA ASP A 254 -15.56 -3.40 4.06
C ASP A 254 -14.62 -2.49 4.85
N ARG A 255 -15.19 -1.46 5.50
CA ARG A 255 -14.47 -0.56 6.42
C ARG A 255 -14.70 -1.00 7.85
N ILE A 256 -13.63 -1.40 8.54
CA ILE A 256 -13.64 -1.86 9.92
C ILE A 256 -12.91 -0.84 10.81
N SER A 257 -13.50 -0.46 11.94
CA SER A 257 -12.86 0.45 12.90
C SER A 257 -11.63 -0.20 13.57
N PRO A 258 -10.70 0.58 14.14
CA PRO A 258 -9.58 0.04 14.92
C PRO A 258 -10.01 -0.89 16.07
N GLU A 259 -11.23 -0.72 16.58
CA GLU A 259 -11.86 -1.50 17.65
C GLU A 259 -12.59 -2.75 17.14
N GLY A 260 -12.75 -2.89 15.81
CA GLY A 260 -13.38 -4.04 15.18
C GLY A 260 -14.87 -3.90 14.90
N ALA A 261 -15.39 -2.68 14.75
CA ALA A 261 -16.77 -2.47 14.30
C ALA A 261 -16.83 -2.33 12.76
N LEU A 262 -17.80 -2.97 12.10
CA LEU A 262 -18.09 -2.69 10.69
C LEU A 262 -18.73 -1.30 10.57
N LEU A 263 -18.01 -0.36 9.96
CA LEU A 263 -18.44 1.02 9.77
C LEU A 263 -19.33 1.18 8.54
N SER A 264 -18.87 0.63 7.41
CA SER A 264 -19.63 0.64 6.15
C SER A 264 -19.12 -0.41 5.19
N ARG A 265 -19.95 -0.73 4.20
CA ARG A 265 -19.61 -1.57 3.05
C ARG A 265 -19.64 -0.72 1.79
N ILE A 266 -18.60 -0.82 0.97
CA ILE A 266 -18.46 -0.12 -0.31
C ILE A 266 -18.71 -1.15 -1.42
N PRO A 267 -19.89 -1.16 -2.08
CA PRO A 267 -20.13 -2.07 -3.18
C PRO A 267 -19.22 -1.74 -4.37
N LEU A 268 -18.63 -2.79 -4.94
CA LEU A 268 -17.90 -2.73 -6.21
C LEU A 268 -18.77 -3.22 -7.35
N ILE A 269 -18.35 -2.96 -8.58
CA ILE A 269 -18.99 -3.49 -9.79
C ILE A 269 -18.69 -4.99 -9.89
N GLY A 270 -17.43 -5.38 -9.75
CA GLY A 270 -16.98 -6.78 -9.74
C GLY A 270 -17.21 -7.49 -8.41
N LYS A 271 -17.06 -8.81 -8.45
CA LYS A 271 -17.33 -9.72 -7.33
C LYS A 271 -16.07 -10.28 -6.68
N ASP A 272 -14.92 -10.22 -7.35
CA ASP A 272 -13.66 -10.73 -6.83
C ASP A 272 -12.61 -9.61 -6.65
N PRO A 273 -12.79 -8.62 -5.75
CA PRO A 273 -11.70 -7.72 -5.38
C PRO A 273 -10.58 -8.49 -4.67
N THR A 274 -9.31 -8.23 -5.04
CA THR A 274 -8.15 -8.93 -4.46
C THR A 274 -7.33 -8.04 -3.53
N ASN A 275 -6.96 -6.82 -3.96
CA ASN A 275 -6.14 -5.92 -3.17
C ASN A 275 -6.45 -4.46 -3.53
N MET A 276 -5.90 -3.51 -2.78
CA MET A 276 -6.14 -2.09 -2.99
C MET A 276 -4.97 -1.21 -2.57
N THR A 277 -4.95 0.02 -3.06
CA THR A 277 -3.98 1.04 -2.66
C THR A 277 -4.62 2.42 -2.63
N PHE A 278 -4.09 3.28 -1.76
CA PHE A 278 -4.44 4.69 -1.68
C PHE A 278 -3.43 5.52 -2.46
N GLY A 279 -3.89 6.62 -3.05
CA GLY A 279 -3.03 7.56 -3.75
C GLY A 279 -3.81 8.77 -4.27
N GLY A 280 -3.36 9.29 -5.40
CA GLY A 280 -3.82 10.57 -5.93
C GLY A 280 -3.31 11.78 -5.14
N PRO A 281 -3.55 13.01 -5.62
CA PRO A 281 -2.90 14.22 -5.10
C PRO A 281 -3.15 14.53 -3.62
N ASP A 282 -4.24 14.02 -3.06
CA ASP A 282 -4.62 14.20 -1.65
C ASP A 282 -4.62 12.88 -0.86
N GLY A 283 -4.11 11.80 -1.45
CA GLY A 283 -4.02 10.48 -0.84
C GLY A 283 -5.34 9.74 -0.66
N ARG A 284 -6.47 10.27 -1.14
CA ARG A 284 -7.82 9.70 -0.91
C ARG A 284 -8.38 8.89 -2.06
N THR A 285 -7.62 8.71 -3.15
CA THR A 285 -8.06 7.87 -4.27
C THR A 285 -7.71 6.43 -3.95
N VAL A 286 -8.71 5.56 -3.88
CA VAL A 286 -8.49 4.14 -3.63
C VAL A 286 -8.69 3.37 -4.92
N VAL A 287 -7.65 2.70 -5.40
CA VAL A 287 -7.71 1.80 -6.55
C VAL A 287 -7.74 0.37 -6.05
N VAL A 288 -8.62 -0.46 -6.63
CA VAL A 288 -8.85 -1.86 -6.25
C VAL A 288 -8.62 -2.75 -7.45
N THR A 289 -7.81 -3.80 -7.33
CA THR A 289 -7.71 -4.85 -8.35
C THR A 289 -8.91 -5.79 -8.27
N VAL A 290 -9.53 -6.07 -9.42
CA VAL A 290 -10.77 -6.83 -9.52
C VAL A 290 -10.60 -8.00 -10.49
N ARG A 291 -10.53 -9.20 -9.94
CA ARG A 291 -10.08 -10.41 -10.64
C ARG A 291 -11.07 -10.95 -11.67
N ASP A 292 -12.36 -10.91 -11.36
CA ASP A 292 -13.41 -11.45 -12.25
C ASP A 292 -13.60 -10.58 -13.49
N ARG A 293 -13.54 -9.25 -13.31
CA ARG A 293 -13.56 -8.25 -14.39
C ARG A 293 -12.19 -8.05 -15.06
N LYS A 294 -11.12 -8.54 -14.45
CA LYS A 294 -9.73 -8.41 -14.92
C LYS A 294 -9.37 -6.94 -15.19
N ASN A 295 -9.69 -6.07 -14.25
CA ASN A 295 -9.41 -4.64 -14.33
C ASN A 295 -9.11 -4.07 -12.93
N VAL A 296 -9.12 -2.74 -12.87
CA VAL A 296 -9.10 -2.00 -11.61
C VAL A 296 -10.31 -1.06 -11.55
N GLU A 297 -10.90 -1.00 -10.37
CA GLU A 297 -11.93 -0.03 -10.00
C GLU A 297 -11.33 1.06 -9.10
N VAL A 298 -12.03 2.19 -8.98
CA VAL A 298 -11.63 3.31 -8.14
C VAL A 298 -12.82 3.89 -7.39
N PHE A 299 -12.58 4.33 -6.15
CA PHE A 299 -13.47 5.19 -5.40
C PHE A 299 -12.69 6.25 -4.61
N ARG A 300 -13.41 7.19 -3.99
CA ARG A 300 -12.83 8.24 -3.14
C ARG A 300 -13.11 7.96 -1.67
N ALA A 301 -12.08 7.99 -0.84
CA ALA A 301 -12.18 7.87 0.61
C ALA A 301 -12.34 9.24 1.27
N ASP A 302 -12.85 9.27 2.49
CA ASP A 302 -12.94 10.46 3.35
C ASP A 302 -11.57 10.85 3.94
N GLN A 303 -10.67 9.89 4.11
CA GLN A 303 -9.32 10.07 4.65
C GLN A 303 -8.25 9.47 3.73
N PRO A 304 -7.02 10.01 3.75
CA PRO A 304 -5.90 9.39 3.06
C PRO A 304 -5.40 8.15 3.79
N ALA A 305 -4.53 7.38 3.14
CA ALA A 305 -3.76 6.30 3.78
C ALA A 305 -2.97 6.80 5.01
N ARG A 306 -2.56 5.83 5.83
CA ARG A 306 -1.64 6.05 6.96
C ARG A 306 -0.30 6.67 6.55
#